data_AF-A0A3C0UJN8-F1
#
_entry.id   AF-A0A3C0UJN8-F1
#
_cell.length_a   1.000
_cell.length_b   1.000
_cell.length_c   1.000
_cell.angle_alpha   90.00
_cell.angle_beta   90.00
_cell.angle_gamma   90.00
#
_symmetry.space_group_name_H-M   'P 1'
#
loop_
_entity.id
_entity.type
_entity.pdbx_description
1 polymer ?
#
loop_
_entity_poly.entity_id
_entity_poly.type
_entity_poly.pdbx_seq_one_letter_code
_entity_poly.pdbx_strand_id
1 'polypeptide(L)'
;MNTKNKQFFLRENEFIENNEKLSEKSKRRMKKPKADNTLRAYEADWLDFYDWCHHHDLQALPAEPETIVNYINDLADDAKANTVSRRLSAISENHKAAGCEEKNPCRGGLVRNALDAIKREKGTIQRGKSPLLIEDLQDIACCFNTEEIAGIRDKALLLTGFMGAFRRSELVRIDVEDLTFAREGIIILVSQSKGDQEGQGEFVAIPYNSDPEVCAVIALQNWINIAQIRTGALFRPLNKYQQVRPRRLTDKSVALIVKRYAALIGRNADDFAGHSLRRGFATSAAQ
;
A
#
# COMPACT_ATOMS: atom_id res chain seq x y z
N MET A 1 -13.47 35.41 2.36
CA MET A 1 -13.46 34.16 3.16
C MET A 1 -12.21 33.38 2.81
N ASN A 2 -11.41 33.04 3.81
CA ASN A 2 -9.97 32.80 3.69
C ASN A 2 -9.66 31.36 3.20
N THR A 3 -9.44 31.19 1.89
CA THR A 3 -9.07 29.92 1.24
C THR A 3 -7.76 29.31 1.76
N LYS A 4 -6.91 30.09 2.43
CA LYS A 4 -5.63 29.63 3.00
C LYS A 4 -5.78 28.54 4.08
N ASN A 5 -6.89 28.49 4.82
CA ASN A 5 -7.02 27.56 5.94
C ASN A 5 -7.29 26.11 5.50
N LYS A 6 -7.78 25.87 4.27
CA LYS A 6 -8.01 24.53 3.71
C LYS A 6 -6.75 23.95 3.04
N GLN A 7 -5.70 24.75 2.88
CA GLN A 7 -4.54 24.41 2.04
C GLN A 7 -3.71 23.27 2.65
N PHE A 8 -3.32 22.31 1.81
CA PHE A 8 -2.46 21.18 2.17
C PHE A 8 -1.03 21.41 1.66
N PHE A 9 -0.22 22.03 2.50
CA PHE A 9 1.12 22.55 2.20
C PHE A 9 2.16 21.47 1.87
N LEU A 10 1.86 20.19 2.17
CA LEU A 10 2.73 19.08 1.79
C LEU A 10 2.75 18.78 0.29
N ARG A 11 1.72 19.17 -0.47
CA ARG A 11 1.73 19.13 -1.95
C ARG A 11 2.25 20.43 -2.55
N GLU A 12 1.91 21.54 -1.93
CA GLU A 12 2.25 22.89 -2.35
C GLU A 12 3.32 23.43 -1.39
N ASN A 13 4.55 22.93 -1.53
CA ASN A 13 5.64 23.42 -0.71
C ASN A 13 6.11 24.77 -1.26
N GLU A 14 5.35 25.82 -0.95
CA GLU A 14 5.66 27.21 -1.34
C GLU A 14 7.05 27.62 -0.87
N PHE A 15 7.57 27.06 0.23
CA PHE A 15 8.94 27.30 0.68
C PHE A 15 9.98 26.80 -0.32
N ILE A 16 9.76 25.66 -0.99
CA ILE A 16 10.64 25.16 -2.05
C ILE A 16 10.43 25.97 -3.34
N GLU A 17 9.18 26.20 -3.73
CA GLU A 17 8.86 26.90 -4.99
C GLU A 17 9.41 28.34 -5.00
N ASN A 18 9.22 29.05 -3.89
CA ASN A 18 9.59 30.46 -3.74
C ASN A 18 11.04 30.66 -3.28
N ASN A 19 11.83 29.59 -3.12
CA ASN A 19 13.23 29.72 -2.75
C ASN A 19 14.07 30.14 -3.96
N GLU A 20 14.40 31.43 -4.02
CA GLU A 20 15.23 32.02 -5.10
C GLU A 20 16.67 31.47 -5.14
N LYS A 21 17.16 30.89 -4.03
CA LYS A 21 18.50 30.30 -3.96
C LYS A 21 18.55 28.85 -4.47
N LEU A 22 17.40 28.20 -4.65
CA LEU A 22 17.34 26.84 -5.19
C LEU A 22 17.27 26.88 -6.72
N SER A 23 18.11 26.08 -7.37
CA SER A 23 17.96 25.82 -8.81
C SER A 23 16.65 25.10 -9.09
N GLU A 24 16.09 25.26 -10.31
CA GLU A 24 14.90 24.51 -10.76
C GLU A 24 15.10 22.99 -10.68
N LYS A 25 16.32 22.50 -10.89
CA LYS A 25 16.68 21.09 -10.70
C LYS A 25 16.54 20.66 -9.23
N SER A 26 16.98 21.49 -8.29
CA SER A 26 16.87 21.25 -6.85
C SER A 26 15.40 21.25 -6.42
N LYS A 27 14.63 22.26 -6.85
CA LYS A 27 13.19 22.35 -6.58
C LYS A 27 12.47 21.09 -7.08
N ARG A 28 12.72 20.67 -8.32
CA ARG A 28 12.12 19.45 -8.91
C ARG A 28 12.44 18.18 -8.12
N ARG A 29 13.66 18.02 -7.60
CA ARG A 29 14.04 16.87 -6.77
C ARG A 29 13.37 16.90 -5.40
N MET A 30 13.25 18.09 -4.82
CA MET A 30 12.66 18.28 -3.49
C MET A 30 11.13 18.26 -3.50
N LYS A 31 10.46 18.36 -4.66
CA LYS A 31 8.99 18.27 -4.82
C LYS A 31 8.37 16.94 -4.37
N LYS A 32 9.14 15.86 -4.19
CA LYS A 32 8.63 14.53 -3.79
C LYS A 32 9.32 13.99 -2.53
N PRO A 33 9.19 14.65 -1.37
CA PRO A 33 9.82 14.19 -0.13
C PRO A 33 9.15 12.93 0.45
N LYS A 34 7.92 12.61 0.00
CA LYS A 34 7.14 11.47 0.48
C LYS A 34 6.49 10.74 -0.69
N ALA A 35 6.19 9.46 -0.47
CA ALA A 35 5.46 8.64 -1.43
C ALA A 35 4.05 9.21 -1.71
N ASP A 36 3.58 9.11 -2.95
CA ASP A 36 2.28 9.66 -3.38
C ASP A 36 1.10 9.13 -2.55
N ASN A 37 1.15 7.87 -2.10
CA ASN A 37 0.12 7.28 -1.25
C ASN A 37 0.09 7.91 0.15
N THR A 38 1.25 8.27 0.69
CA THR A 38 1.34 8.99 1.96
C THR A 38 0.76 10.39 1.82
N LEU A 39 1.09 11.09 0.73
CA LEU A 39 0.54 12.44 0.46
C LEU A 39 -0.98 12.41 0.33
N ARG A 40 -1.55 11.46 -0.44
CA ARG A 40 -3.01 11.30 -0.55
C ARG A 40 -3.68 11.01 0.80
N ALA A 41 -3.07 10.13 1.60
CA ALA A 41 -3.61 9.76 2.90
C ALA A 41 -3.57 10.93 3.88
N TYR A 42 -2.48 11.70 3.90
CA TYR A 42 -2.32 12.86 4.76
C TYR A 42 -3.22 14.02 4.35
N GLU A 43 -3.43 14.22 3.05
CA GLU A 43 -4.36 15.22 2.52
C GLU A 43 -5.79 14.93 2.97
N ALA A 44 -6.24 13.67 2.85
CA ALA A 44 -7.56 13.27 3.33
C ALA A 44 -7.71 13.44 4.85
N ASP A 45 -6.67 13.12 5.63
CA ASP A 45 -6.68 13.34 7.08
C ASP A 45 -6.70 14.82 7.45
N TRP A 46 -5.97 15.66 6.70
CA TRP A 46 -5.95 17.11 6.90
C TRP A 46 -7.30 17.75 6.62
N LEU A 47 -7.95 17.36 5.51
CA LEU A 47 -9.26 17.88 5.14
C LEU A 47 -10.31 17.53 6.19
N ASP A 48 -10.27 16.31 6.73
CA ASP A 48 -11.15 15.89 7.82
C ASP A 48 -10.94 16.72 9.09
N PHE A 49 -9.69 16.94 9.51
CA PHE A 49 -9.38 17.81 10.64
C PHE A 49 -9.84 19.25 10.39
N TYR A 50 -9.61 19.78 9.19
CA TYR A 50 -10.06 21.12 8.80
C TYR A 50 -11.58 21.26 8.89
N ASP A 51 -12.32 20.29 8.35
CA ASP A 51 -13.78 20.29 8.38
C ASP A 51 -14.30 20.20 9.83
N TRP A 52 -13.66 19.39 10.68
CA TRP A 52 -13.98 19.33 12.12
C TRP A 52 -13.73 20.67 12.82
N CYS A 53 -12.59 21.32 12.57
CA CYS A 53 -12.31 22.66 13.13
C CYS A 53 -13.34 23.69 12.65
N HIS A 54 -13.68 23.67 11.36
CA HIS A 54 -14.67 24.58 10.79
C HIS A 54 -16.05 24.38 11.42
N HIS A 55 -16.45 23.14 11.71
CA HIS A 55 -17.72 22.86 12.38
C HIS A 55 -17.78 23.40 13.81
N HIS A 56 -16.63 23.53 14.48
CA HIS A 56 -16.51 24.02 15.85
C HIS A 56 -16.10 25.51 15.93
N ASP A 57 -16.10 26.22 14.80
CA ASP A 57 -15.61 27.61 14.69
C ASP A 57 -14.16 27.80 15.21
N LEU A 58 -13.33 26.77 15.07
CA LEU A 58 -11.93 26.76 15.50
C LEU A 58 -10.96 27.00 14.33
N GLN A 59 -9.80 27.56 14.65
CA GLN A 59 -8.71 27.74 13.69
C GLN A 59 -7.91 26.45 13.51
N ALA A 60 -7.85 25.95 12.26
CA ALA A 60 -7.10 24.73 11.93
C ALA A 60 -5.58 24.96 11.73
N LEU A 61 -5.15 26.19 11.41
CA LEU A 61 -3.75 26.50 11.13
C LEU A 61 -3.35 27.95 11.48
N PRO A 62 -2.33 28.16 12.32
CA PRO A 62 -1.87 27.20 13.33
C PRO A 62 -3.01 26.84 14.29
N ALA A 63 -3.21 25.56 14.57
CA ALA A 63 -4.14 25.11 15.60
C ALA A 63 -3.55 25.30 17.01
N GLU A 64 -4.43 25.43 18.00
CA GLU A 64 -4.04 25.32 19.41
C GLU A 64 -3.86 23.85 19.81
N PRO A 65 -2.96 23.52 20.77
CA PRO A 65 -2.80 22.16 21.27
C PRO A 65 -4.12 21.53 21.76
N GLU A 66 -4.99 22.32 22.39
CA GLU A 66 -6.30 21.93 22.90
C GLU A 66 -7.25 21.52 21.76
N THR A 67 -7.24 22.26 20.64
CA THR A 67 -7.98 21.91 19.41
C THR A 67 -7.55 20.53 18.90
N ILE A 68 -6.25 20.25 18.89
CA ILE A 68 -5.73 18.94 18.48
C ILE A 68 -6.18 17.84 19.44
N VAL A 69 -6.12 18.09 20.75
CA VAL A 69 -6.53 17.13 21.78
C VAL A 69 -8.01 16.79 21.64
N ASN A 70 -8.88 17.78 21.48
CA ASN A 70 -10.32 17.55 21.33
C ASN A 70 -10.61 16.75 20.07
N TYR A 71 -10.03 17.14 18.93
CA TYR A 71 -10.18 16.40 17.68
C TYR A 71 -9.76 14.93 17.79
N ILE A 72 -8.59 14.64 18.39
CA ILE A 72 -8.12 13.25 18.46
C ILE A 72 -8.96 12.40 19.41
N ASN A 73 -9.62 12.99 20.42
CA ASN A 73 -10.53 12.28 21.32
C ASN A 73 -11.86 11.98 20.61
N ASP A 74 -12.47 12.95 19.94
CA ASP A 74 -13.67 12.73 19.12
C ASP A 74 -13.42 11.67 18.03
N LEU A 75 -12.29 11.78 17.34
CA LEU A 75 -11.86 10.77 16.37
C LEU A 75 -11.67 9.39 17.02
N ALA A 76 -11.22 9.37 18.26
CA ALA A 76 -11.00 8.16 19.02
C ALA A 76 -12.30 7.54 19.53
N ASP A 77 -13.50 8.06 19.26
CA ASP A 77 -14.72 7.30 19.48
C ASP A 77 -14.83 6.19 18.43
N ASP A 78 -14.72 6.56 17.15
CA ASP A 78 -14.95 5.65 16.02
C ASP A 78 -13.66 5.06 15.39
N ALA A 79 -12.48 5.57 15.75
CA ALA A 79 -11.22 5.14 15.13
C ALA A 79 -10.31 4.33 16.07
N LYS A 80 -9.46 3.47 15.50
CA LYS A 80 -8.39 2.76 16.24
C LYS A 80 -7.27 3.73 16.62
N ALA A 81 -6.56 3.47 17.72
CA ALA A 81 -5.43 4.28 18.17
C ALA A 81 -4.36 4.53 17.09
N ASN A 82 -4.09 3.54 16.22
CA ASN A 82 -3.15 3.71 15.10
C ASN A 82 -3.66 4.69 14.02
N THR A 83 -4.98 4.74 13.80
CA THR A 83 -5.59 5.73 12.89
C THR A 83 -5.43 7.12 13.47
N VAL A 84 -5.71 7.30 14.76
CA VAL A 84 -5.52 8.57 15.48
C VAL A 84 -4.05 9.03 15.39
N SER A 85 -3.10 8.13 15.68
CA SER A 85 -1.66 8.44 15.60
C SER A 85 -1.23 8.85 14.18
N ARG A 86 -1.79 8.21 13.14
CA ARG A 86 -1.52 8.58 11.74
C ARG A 86 -2.08 9.95 11.40
N ARG A 87 -3.32 10.24 11.81
CA ARG A 87 -3.95 11.55 11.59
C ARG A 87 -3.18 12.67 12.27
N LEU A 88 -2.75 12.46 13.52
CA LEU A 88 -1.89 13.40 14.23
C LEU A 88 -0.57 13.65 13.47
N SER A 89 0.01 12.61 12.87
CA SER A 89 1.22 12.75 12.06
C SER A 89 0.95 13.59 10.80
N ALA A 90 -0.18 13.39 10.13
CA ALA A 90 -0.57 14.19 8.97
C ALA A 90 -0.75 15.67 9.32
N ILE A 91 -1.45 15.96 10.42
CA ILE A 91 -1.67 17.33 10.92
C ILE A 91 -0.33 17.98 11.29
N SER A 92 0.53 17.26 12.02
CA SER A 92 1.86 17.76 12.41
C SER A 92 2.72 18.08 11.19
N GLU A 93 2.76 17.20 10.19
CA GLU A 93 3.55 17.41 8.97
C GLU A 93 3.00 18.56 8.12
N ASN A 94 1.68 18.78 8.09
CA ASN A 94 1.10 19.95 7.42
C ASN A 94 1.46 21.25 8.15
N HIS A 95 1.44 21.26 9.49
CA HIS A 95 1.90 22.42 10.28
C HIS A 95 3.38 22.74 10.02
N LYS A 96 4.25 21.72 9.90
CA LYS A 96 5.65 21.95 9.51
C LYS A 96 5.77 22.55 8.13
N ALA A 97 5.06 21.99 7.16
CA ALA A 97 5.08 22.46 5.77
C ALA A 97 4.54 23.91 5.64
N ALA A 98 3.63 24.32 6.53
CA ALA A 98 3.15 25.69 6.64
C ALA A 98 4.10 26.66 7.38
N GLY A 99 5.29 26.21 7.79
CA GLY A 99 6.28 27.04 8.50
C GLY A 99 6.13 27.07 10.02
N CYS A 100 5.24 26.26 10.61
CA CYS A 100 5.03 26.20 12.06
C CYS A 100 5.87 25.10 12.73
N GLU A 101 7.11 24.84 12.29
CA GLU A 101 7.91 23.73 12.81
C GLU A 101 8.29 23.89 14.29
N GLU A 102 8.76 25.07 14.68
CA GLU A 102 9.20 25.35 16.06
C GLU A 102 8.03 25.34 17.05
N LYS A 103 6.88 25.87 16.64
CA LYS A 103 5.66 25.96 17.44
C LYS A 103 4.61 24.94 16.99
N ASN A 104 5.04 23.74 16.61
CA ASN A 104 4.12 22.73 16.11
C ASN A 104 3.20 22.24 17.25
N PRO A 105 1.87 22.47 17.18
CA PRO A 105 0.97 22.18 18.29
C PRO A 105 0.90 20.68 18.60
N CYS A 106 1.15 19.83 17.61
CA CYS A 106 1.12 18.37 17.77
C CYS A 106 2.32 17.81 18.54
N ARG A 107 3.38 18.60 18.77
CA ARG A 107 4.60 18.17 19.48
C ARG A 107 4.57 18.47 20.98
N GLY A 108 3.56 19.21 21.46
CA GLY A 108 3.41 19.57 22.86
C GLY A 108 3.12 18.38 23.78
N GLY A 109 3.47 18.52 25.07
CA GLY A 109 3.25 17.49 26.08
C GLY A 109 1.77 17.11 26.26
N LEU A 110 0.87 18.09 26.14
CA LEU A 110 -0.59 17.89 26.23
C LEU A 110 -1.09 16.89 25.18
N VAL A 111 -0.73 17.11 23.92
CA VAL A 111 -1.13 16.24 22.79
C VAL A 111 -0.51 14.84 22.91
N ARG A 112 0.75 14.76 23.34
CA ARG A 112 1.41 13.45 23.59
C ARG A 112 0.68 12.66 24.67
N ASN A 113 0.36 13.30 25.80
CA ASN A 113 -0.34 12.65 26.90
C ASN A 113 -1.74 12.16 26.49
N ALA A 114 -2.48 12.97 25.73
CA ALA A 114 -3.79 12.57 25.19
C ALA A 114 -3.68 11.36 24.25
N LEU A 115 -2.72 11.37 23.31
CA LEU A 115 -2.49 10.22 22.42
C LEU A 115 -2.12 8.96 23.21
N ASP A 116 -1.29 9.08 24.24
CA ASP A 116 -0.90 7.94 25.07
C ASP A 116 -2.07 7.40 25.91
N ALA A 117 -2.97 8.27 26.38
CA ALA A 117 -4.22 7.87 27.03
C ALA A 117 -5.11 7.04 26.06
N ILE A 118 -5.35 7.56 24.85
CA ILE A 118 -6.11 6.87 23.80
C ILE A 118 -5.49 5.50 23.47
N LYS A 119 -4.16 5.42 23.37
CA LYS A 119 -3.46 4.14 23.11
C LYS A 119 -3.63 3.14 24.25
N ARG A 120 -3.60 3.59 25.51
CA ARG A 120 -3.81 2.72 26.69
C ARG A 120 -5.24 2.20 26.75
N GLU A 121 -6.22 3.08 26.49
CA GLU A 121 -7.64 2.73 26.52
C GLU A 121 -8.02 1.77 25.39
N LYS A 122 -7.72 2.11 24.12
CA LYS A 122 -8.16 1.30 22.97
C LYS A 122 -7.27 0.09 22.70
N GLY A 123 -6.06 0.08 23.27
CA GLY A 123 -5.00 -0.88 22.92
C GLY A 123 -4.44 -0.70 21.51
N THR A 124 -3.27 -1.29 21.26
CA THR A 124 -2.52 -1.11 19.99
C THR A 124 -2.25 -2.42 19.26
N ILE A 125 -2.79 -3.54 19.74
CA ILE A 125 -2.59 -4.87 19.16
C ILE A 125 -3.05 -4.87 17.69
N GLN A 126 -2.15 -5.22 16.78
CA GLN A 126 -2.45 -5.34 15.37
C GLN A 126 -2.88 -6.76 15.03
N ARG A 127 -4.18 -6.97 14.80
CA ARG A 127 -4.67 -8.21 14.20
C ARG A 127 -4.47 -8.15 12.68
N GLY A 128 -3.38 -8.76 12.22
CA GLY A 128 -3.06 -8.87 10.79
C GLY A 128 -3.92 -9.92 10.08
N LYS A 129 -3.94 -9.88 8.74
CA LYS A 129 -4.64 -10.87 7.89
C LYS A 129 -4.00 -12.25 7.99
N SER A 130 -4.80 -13.31 8.02
CA SER A 130 -4.33 -14.70 8.09
C SER A 130 -3.35 -15.00 6.95
N PRO A 131 -2.29 -15.78 7.21
CA PRO A 131 -1.42 -16.28 6.16
C PRO A 131 -2.22 -17.21 5.24
N LEU A 132 -1.97 -17.13 3.93
CA LEU A 132 -2.39 -18.18 3.00
C LEU A 132 -1.26 -19.21 2.99
N LEU A 133 -1.44 -20.40 3.55
CA LEU A 133 -0.34 -21.37 3.67
C LEU A 133 -0.08 -22.13 2.35
N ILE A 134 0.99 -22.92 2.30
CA ILE A 134 1.30 -23.72 1.11
C ILE A 134 0.22 -24.78 0.85
N GLU A 135 -0.39 -25.34 1.89
CA GLU A 135 -1.49 -26.30 1.77
C GLU A 135 -2.74 -25.63 1.20
N ASP A 136 -3.03 -24.40 1.64
CA ASP A 136 -4.14 -23.61 1.06
C ASP A 136 -3.90 -23.35 -0.44
N LEU A 137 -2.64 -23.18 -0.88
CA LEU A 137 -2.32 -23.03 -2.30
C LEU A 137 -2.52 -24.30 -3.11
N GLN A 138 -2.26 -25.47 -2.54
CA GLN A 138 -2.54 -26.75 -3.18
C GLN A 138 -4.06 -26.94 -3.37
N ASP A 139 -4.85 -26.62 -2.35
CA ASP A 139 -6.32 -26.66 -2.45
C ASP A 139 -6.84 -25.64 -3.48
N ILE A 140 -6.27 -24.44 -3.49
CA ILE A 140 -6.60 -23.38 -4.47
C ILE A 140 -6.20 -23.79 -5.89
N ALA A 141 -5.14 -24.58 -6.08
CA ALA A 141 -4.68 -25.02 -7.40
C ALA A 141 -5.79 -25.75 -8.17
N CYS A 142 -6.59 -26.57 -7.46
CA CYS A 142 -7.74 -27.28 -8.02
C CYS A 142 -8.93 -26.36 -8.37
N CYS A 143 -8.94 -25.12 -7.87
CA CYS A 143 -10.03 -24.16 -8.06
C CYS A 143 -9.81 -23.18 -9.23
N PHE A 144 -8.63 -23.19 -9.88
CA PHE A 144 -8.38 -22.33 -11.04
C PHE A 144 -9.11 -22.87 -12.28
N ASN A 145 -10.12 -22.15 -12.77
CA ASN A 145 -10.68 -22.40 -14.11
C ASN A 145 -9.71 -21.88 -15.19
N THR A 146 -8.78 -22.72 -15.63
CA THR A 146 -7.77 -22.37 -16.63
C THR A 146 -8.27 -22.43 -18.08
N GLU A 147 -9.54 -22.78 -18.31
CA GLU A 147 -10.22 -22.59 -19.60
C GLU A 147 -10.51 -21.09 -19.85
N GLU A 148 -10.61 -20.31 -18.77
CA GLU A 148 -10.78 -18.87 -18.82
C GLU A 148 -9.46 -18.12 -18.59
N ILE A 149 -9.23 -17.08 -19.40
CA ILE A 149 -8.08 -16.18 -19.26
C ILE A 149 -8.00 -15.52 -17.87
N ALA A 150 -9.13 -15.32 -17.19
CA ALA A 150 -9.15 -14.86 -15.81
C ALA A 150 -8.52 -15.86 -14.84
N GLY A 151 -8.86 -17.15 -14.94
CA GLY A 151 -8.26 -18.18 -14.08
C GLY A 151 -6.78 -18.38 -14.35
N ILE A 152 -6.34 -18.27 -15.62
CA ILE A 152 -4.91 -18.29 -15.99
C ILE A 152 -4.16 -17.11 -15.34
N ARG A 153 -4.70 -15.88 -15.47
CA ARG A 153 -4.12 -14.69 -14.83
C ARG A 153 -4.01 -14.87 -13.32
N ASP A 154 -5.07 -15.36 -12.71
CA ASP A 154 -5.17 -15.42 -11.26
C ASP A 154 -4.30 -16.53 -10.67
N LYS A 155 -4.14 -17.65 -11.39
CA LYS A 155 -3.15 -18.70 -11.08
C LYS A 155 -1.74 -18.14 -11.09
N ALA A 156 -1.36 -17.46 -12.17
CA ALA A 156 -0.06 -16.79 -12.26
C ALA A 156 0.13 -15.77 -11.13
N LEU A 157 -0.87 -14.92 -10.86
CA LEU A 157 -0.79 -13.88 -9.84
C LEU A 157 -0.60 -14.43 -8.43
N LEU A 158 -1.40 -15.43 -8.03
CA LEU A 158 -1.36 -15.99 -6.67
C LEU A 158 -0.07 -16.77 -6.44
N LEU A 159 0.31 -17.65 -7.38
CA LEU A 159 1.53 -18.45 -7.24
C LEU A 159 2.78 -17.57 -7.23
N THR A 160 2.90 -16.59 -8.14
CA THR A 160 4.02 -15.64 -8.12
C THR A 160 4.05 -14.82 -6.84
N GLY A 161 2.90 -14.31 -6.40
CA GLY A 161 2.80 -13.50 -5.19
C GLY A 161 3.20 -14.25 -3.92
N PHE A 162 2.87 -15.53 -3.83
CA PHE A 162 3.29 -16.38 -2.71
C PHE A 162 4.75 -16.80 -2.83
N MET A 163 5.15 -17.44 -3.95
CA MET A 163 6.49 -18.03 -4.11
C MET A 163 7.60 -16.97 -4.10
N GLY A 164 7.31 -15.75 -4.55
CA GLY A 164 8.23 -14.62 -4.47
C GLY A 164 8.08 -13.76 -3.21
N ALA A 165 7.20 -14.13 -2.27
CA ALA A 165 6.90 -13.38 -1.05
C ALA A 165 6.63 -11.87 -1.29
N PHE A 166 6.05 -11.51 -2.44
CA PHE A 166 5.89 -10.12 -2.84
C PHE A 166 4.84 -9.41 -1.99
N ARG A 167 5.09 -8.13 -1.69
CA ARG A 167 3.98 -7.25 -1.29
C ARG A 167 3.05 -7.09 -2.49
N ARG A 168 1.74 -7.00 -2.25
CA ARG A 168 0.75 -6.78 -3.33
C ARG A 168 1.08 -5.58 -4.25
N SER A 169 1.71 -4.53 -3.72
CA SER A 169 2.13 -3.37 -4.49
C SER A 169 3.37 -3.62 -5.34
N GLU A 170 4.27 -4.49 -4.90
CA GLU A 170 5.43 -4.93 -5.68
C GLU A 170 4.94 -5.84 -6.80
N LEU A 171 4.09 -6.82 -6.48
CA LEU A 171 3.54 -7.79 -7.42
C LEU A 171 2.86 -7.13 -8.63
N VAL A 172 2.01 -6.12 -8.40
CA VAL A 172 1.36 -5.44 -9.53
C VAL A 172 2.34 -4.56 -10.32
N ARG A 173 3.46 -4.13 -9.73
CA ARG A 173 4.44 -3.22 -10.35
C ARG A 173 5.45 -3.91 -11.25
N ILE A 174 5.56 -5.23 -11.18
CA ILE A 174 6.40 -6.03 -12.07
C ILE A 174 6.00 -5.77 -13.53
N ASP A 175 6.99 -5.44 -14.33
CA ASP A 175 6.90 -5.38 -15.79
C ASP A 175 7.55 -6.63 -16.40
N VAL A 176 7.23 -6.94 -17.65
CA VAL A 176 7.80 -8.13 -18.33
C VAL A 176 9.31 -8.01 -18.46
N GLU A 177 9.80 -6.78 -18.60
CA GLU A 177 11.22 -6.42 -18.67
C GLU A 177 11.99 -6.70 -17.36
N ASP A 178 11.28 -6.82 -16.23
CA ASP A 178 11.86 -7.18 -14.94
C ASP A 178 12.13 -8.70 -14.82
N LEU A 179 11.68 -9.51 -15.80
CA LEU A 179 11.75 -10.96 -15.76
C LEU A 179 12.99 -11.49 -16.49
N THR A 180 13.80 -12.27 -15.79
CA THR A 180 14.89 -13.06 -16.38
C THR A 180 14.59 -14.54 -16.19
N PHE A 181 14.20 -15.23 -17.25
CA PHE A 181 14.04 -16.69 -17.23
C PHE A 181 15.42 -17.36 -17.29
N ALA A 182 15.66 -18.27 -16.34
CA ALA A 182 16.87 -19.06 -16.22
C ALA A 182 16.54 -20.55 -16.27
N ARG A 183 17.56 -21.41 -16.27
CA ARG A 183 17.38 -22.87 -16.31
C ARG A 183 16.67 -23.37 -15.05
N GLU A 184 17.00 -22.79 -13.90
CA GLU A 184 16.51 -23.22 -12.59
C GLU A 184 15.18 -22.56 -12.20
N GLY A 185 14.71 -21.56 -12.96
CA GLY A 185 13.46 -20.86 -12.67
C GLY A 185 13.40 -19.47 -13.29
N ILE A 186 12.95 -18.48 -12.51
CA ILE A 186 12.85 -17.08 -12.92
C ILE A 186 13.45 -16.17 -11.86
N ILE A 187 14.13 -15.12 -12.30
CA ILE A 187 14.60 -14.02 -11.46
C ILE A 187 13.76 -12.79 -11.80
N ILE A 188 13.19 -12.15 -10.78
CA ILE A 188 12.34 -10.97 -10.92
C ILE A 188 13.01 -9.80 -10.23
N LEU A 189 13.23 -8.71 -10.97
CA LEU A 189 13.70 -7.44 -10.40
C LEU A 189 12.54 -6.69 -9.73
N VAL A 190 12.68 -6.38 -8.45
CA VAL A 190 11.78 -5.50 -7.70
C VAL A 190 12.45 -4.14 -7.60
N SER A 191 12.18 -3.28 -8.58
CA SER A 191 12.84 -1.97 -8.69
C SER A 191 12.52 -0.97 -7.57
N GLN A 192 11.42 -1.17 -6.83
CA GLN A 192 11.04 -0.30 -5.71
C GLN A 192 10.22 -1.06 -4.67
N SER A 193 10.68 -1.04 -3.42
CA SER A 193 9.96 -1.57 -2.26
C SER A 193 9.65 -0.47 -1.24
N LYS A 194 8.72 -0.71 -0.31
CA LYS A 194 8.42 0.26 0.77
C LYS A 194 9.64 0.54 1.67
N GLY A 195 10.56 -0.41 1.80
CA GLY A 195 11.78 -0.27 2.59
C GLY A 195 12.97 0.27 1.80
N ASP A 196 12.88 0.27 0.47
CA ASP A 196 13.93 0.70 -0.44
C ASP A 196 13.69 2.15 -0.88
N GLN A 197 13.98 3.08 0.03
CA GLN A 197 13.81 4.52 -0.23
C GLN A 197 14.84 5.06 -1.22
N GLU A 198 15.98 4.37 -1.40
CA GLU A 198 17.06 4.75 -2.30
C GLU A 198 16.94 4.12 -3.69
N GLY A 199 16.08 3.11 -3.87
CA GLY A 199 15.81 2.46 -5.15
C GLY A 199 16.92 1.50 -5.59
N GLN A 200 17.59 0.84 -4.64
CA GLN A 200 18.63 -0.15 -4.92
C GLN A 200 18.06 -1.37 -5.70
N GLY A 201 16.76 -1.63 -5.52
CA GLY A 201 16.09 -2.80 -6.06
C GLY A 201 16.50 -4.09 -5.36
N GLU A 202 15.68 -5.13 -5.53
CA GLU A 202 15.95 -6.47 -5.01
C GLU A 202 15.68 -7.50 -6.11
N PHE A 203 16.54 -8.51 -6.22
CA PHE A 203 16.30 -9.64 -7.12
C PHE A 203 15.65 -10.79 -6.35
N VAL A 204 14.47 -11.19 -6.79
CA VAL A 204 13.73 -12.32 -6.21
C VAL A 204 13.82 -13.51 -7.15
N ALA A 205 14.48 -14.58 -6.71
CA ALA A 205 14.55 -15.82 -7.45
C ALA A 205 13.38 -16.74 -7.06
N ILE A 206 12.67 -17.25 -8.07
CA ILE A 206 11.59 -18.23 -7.92
C ILE A 206 11.99 -19.48 -8.72
N PRO A 207 12.35 -20.59 -8.06
CA PRO A 207 12.71 -21.81 -8.75
C PRO A 207 11.49 -22.48 -9.39
N TYR A 208 11.72 -23.38 -10.35
CA TYR A 208 10.68 -24.32 -10.76
C TYR A 208 10.21 -25.16 -9.56
N ASN A 209 8.91 -25.44 -9.53
CA ASN A 209 8.33 -26.35 -8.55
C ASN A 209 8.25 -27.74 -9.19
N SER A 210 8.52 -28.79 -8.41
CA SER A 210 8.39 -30.18 -8.86
C SER A 210 6.95 -30.53 -9.25
N ASP A 211 5.97 -29.89 -8.61
CA ASP A 211 4.56 -29.97 -8.98
C ASP A 211 4.20 -28.85 -9.98
N PRO A 212 3.88 -29.17 -11.25
CA PRO A 212 3.50 -28.18 -12.25
C PRO A 212 2.24 -27.39 -11.88
N GLU A 213 1.33 -27.94 -11.09
CA GLU A 213 0.07 -27.30 -10.76
C GLU A 213 0.23 -26.08 -9.84
N VAL A 214 1.27 -26.09 -9.00
CA VAL A 214 1.65 -24.98 -8.11
C VAL A 214 2.94 -24.28 -8.56
N CYS A 215 3.42 -24.54 -9.78
CA CYS A 215 4.62 -23.89 -10.30
C CYS A 215 4.33 -22.47 -10.81
N ALA A 216 4.81 -21.46 -10.07
CA ALA A 216 4.68 -20.05 -10.44
C ALA A 216 5.34 -19.74 -11.79
N VAL A 217 6.48 -20.38 -12.12
CA VAL A 217 7.21 -20.14 -13.38
C VAL A 217 6.37 -20.57 -14.59
N ILE A 218 5.79 -21.78 -14.53
CA ILE A 218 4.92 -22.32 -15.59
C ILE A 218 3.65 -21.46 -15.71
N ALA A 219 3.03 -21.10 -14.58
CA ALA A 219 1.84 -20.25 -14.58
C ALA A 219 2.11 -18.87 -15.21
N LEU A 220 3.26 -18.25 -14.91
CA LEU A 220 3.68 -16.99 -15.52
C LEU A 220 3.88 -17.11 -17.03
N GLN A 221 4.59 -18.14 -17.49
CA GLN A 221 4.80 -18.38 -18.92
C GLN A 221 3.46 -18.52 -19.66
N ASN A 222 2.53 -19.31 -19.10
CA ASN A 222 1.19 -19.49 -19.66
C ASN A 222 0.42 -18.16 -19.74
N TRP A 223 0.45 -17.37 -18.66
CA TRP A 223 -0.19 -16.05 -18.65
C TRP A 223 0.41 -15.10 -19.69
N ILE A 224 1.73 -14.97 -19.75
CA ILE A 224 2.42 -14.06 -20.70
C ILE A 224 2.07 -14.45 -22.14
N ASN A 225 2.09 -15.76 -22.44
CA ASN A 225 1.77 -16.28 -23.75
C ASN A 225 0.30 -16.04 -24.13
N ILE A 226 -0.65 -16.40 -23.28
CA ILE A 226 -2.09 -16.26 -23.60
C ILE A 226 -2.53 -14.79 -23.64
N ALA A 227 -1.99 -13.96 -22.74
CA ALA A 227 -2.29 -12.53 -22.72
C ALA A 227 -1.51 -11.71 -23.75
N GLN A 228 -0.59 -12.34 -24.50
CA GLN A 228 0.27 -11.72 -25.52
C GLN A 228 0.99 -10.47 -25.01
N ILE A 229 1.51 -10.53 -23.77
CA ILE A 229 2.17 -9.39 -23.14
C ILE A 229 3.64 -9.38 -23.56
N ARG A 230 4.04 -8.35 -24.30
CA ARG A 230 5.42 -8.19 -24.79
C ARG A 230 6.23 -7.16 -24.00
N THR A 231 5.57 -6.15 -23.44
CA THR A 231 6.20 -5.03 -22.74
C THR A 231 5.32 -4.48 -21.63
N GLY A 232 5.93 -3.82 -20.64
CA GLY A 232 5.26 -3.15 -19.53
C GLY A 232 4.55 -4.11 -18.58
N ALA A 233 3.44 -3.65 -17.97
CA ALA A 233 2.79 -4.32 -16.85
C ALA A 233 2.50 -5.82 -17.11
N LEU A 234 3.11 -6.67 -16.27
CA LEU A 234 2.94 -8.12 -16.30
C LEU A 234 1.51 -8.52 -15.97
N PHE A 235 0.95 -7.98 -14.87
CA PHE A 235 -0.43 -8.26 -14.49
C PHE A 235 -1.36 -7.14 -14.91
N ARG A 236 -2.36 -7.49 -15.72
CA ARG A 236 -3.30 -6.56 -16.35
C ARG A 236 -4.75 -6.94 -16.02
N PRO A 237 -5.65 -5.95 -15.84
CA PRO A 237 -7.06 -6.23 -15.60
C PRO A 237 -7.74 -6.66 -16.90
N LEU A 238 -8.81 -7.44 -16.75
CA LEU A 238 -9.68 -7.83 -17.84
C LEU A 238 -10.90 -6.90 -17.90
N ASN A 239 -11.48 -6.69 -19.08
CA ASN A 239 -12.81 -6.08 -19.21
C ASN A 239 -13.91 -7.15 -19.04
N LYS A 240 -15.18 -6.74 -19.10
CA LYS A 240 -16.34 -7.65 -18.98
C LYS A 240 -16.43 -8.71 -20.09
N TYR A 241 -15.68 -8.54 -21.17
CA TYR A 241 -15.59 -9.47 -22.30
C TYR A 241 -14.33 -10.34 -22.23
N GLN A 242 -13.69 -10.44 -21.06
CA GLN A 242 -12.46 -11.23 -20.84
C GLN A 242 -11.25 -10.75 -21.67
N GLN A 243 -11.24 -9.51 -22.14
CA GLN A 243 -10.10 -8.97 -22.91
C GLN A 243 -9.12 -8.24 -22.01
N VAL A 244 -7.83 -8.44 -22.27
CA VAL A 244 -6.71 -7.82 -21.54
C VAL A 244 -6.67 -6.32 -21.81
N ARG A 245 -6.69 -5.51 -20.75
CA ARG A 245 -6.57 -4.05 -20.87
C ARG A 245 -5.11 -3.59 -20.82
N PRO A 246 -4.72 -2.54 -21.57
CA PRO A 246 -3.35 -2.02 -21.60
C PRO A 246 -3.06 -1.12 -20.39
N ARG A 247 -3.31 -1.62 -19.17
CA ARG A 247 -3.02 -0.92 -17.92
C ARG A 247 -2.62 -1.91 -16.84
N ARG A 248 -1.89 -1.43 -15.83
CA ARG A 248 -1.50 -2.24 -14.67
C ARG A 248 -2.71 -2.64 -13.83
N LEU A 249 -2.69 -3.86 -13.28
CA LEU A 249 -3.62 -4.32 -12.27
C LEU A 249 -3.48 -3.47 -10.99
N THR A 250 -4.55 -3.30 -10.22
CA THR A 250 -4.49 -2.54 -8.97
C THR A 250 -4.14 -3.44 -7.78
N ASP A 251 -3.49 -2.90 -6.76
CA ASP A 251 -3.19 -3.64 -5.53
C ASP A 251 -4.46 -4.11 -4.79
N LYS A 252 -5.55 -3.35 -4.92
CA LYS A 252 -6.90 -3.73 -4.44
C LYS A 252 -7.42 -4.96 -5.16
N SER A 253 -7.21 -5.07 -6.47
CA SER A 253 -7.62 -6.26 -7.25
C SER A 253 -6.92 -7.52 -6.76
N VAL A 254 -5.63 -7.45 -6.40
CA VAL A 254 -4.91 -8.59 -5.79
C VAL A 254 -5.60 -9.05 -4.52
N ALA A 255 -5.99 -8.12 -3.63
CA ALA A 255 -6.68 -8.48 -2.40
C ALA A 255 -8.05 -9.15 -2.66
N LEU A 256 -8.81 -8.68 -3.65
CA LEU A 256 -10.08 -9.30 -4.03
C LEU A 256 -9.90 -10.70 -4.61
N ILE A 257 -8.84 -10.91 -5.40
CA ILE A 257 -8.51 -12.23 -5.97
C ILE A 257 -8.15 -13.21 -4.84
N VAL A 258 -7.25 -12.81 -3.92
CA VAL A 258 -6.91 -13.64 -2.75
C VAL A 258 -8.15 -14.01 -1.94
N LYS A 259 -9.01 -13.03 -1.64
CA LYS A 259 -10.27 -13.26 -0.91
C LYS A 259 -11.18 -14.26 -1.61
N ARG A 260 -11.33 -14.13 -2.93
CA ARG A 260 -12.19 -15.02 -3.72
C ARG A 260 -11.70 -16.47 -3.65
N TYR A 261 -10.40 -16.70 -3.85
CA TYR A 261 -9.85 -18.07 -3.81
C TYR A 261 -9.83 -18.66 -2.40
N ALA A 262 -9.57 -17.85 -1.37
CA ALA A 262 -9.73 -18.30 0.02
C ALA A 262 -11.18 -18.76 0.30
N ALA A 263 -12.18 -18.04 -0.20
CA ALA A 263 -13.58 -18.46 -0.06
C ALA A 263 -13.90 -19.78 -0.77
N LEU A 264 -13.32 -20.02 -1.95
CA LEU A 264 -13.56 -21.25 -2.72
C LEU A 264 -13.08 -22.51 -1.99
N ILE A 265 -12.03 -22.39 -1.16
CA ILE A 265 -11.53 -23.49 -0.31
C ILE A 265 -12.15 -23.48 1.10
N GLY A 266 -13.29 -22.80 1.29
CA GLY A 266 -14.04 -22.80 2.54
C GLY A 266 -13.45 -21.95 3.67
N ARG A 267 -12.46 -21.08 3.40
CA ARG A 267 -11.93 -20.13 4.38
C ARG A 267 -12.80 -18.87 4.46
N ASN A 268 -12.79 -18.21 5.62
CA ASN A 268 -13.45 -16.91 5.77
C ASN A 268 -12.67 -15.82 5.03
N ALA A 269 -13.22 -15.33 3.91
CA ALA A 269 -12.58 -14.33 3.06
C ALA A 269 -12.15 -13.04 3.79
N ASP A 270 -12.83 -12.66 4.87
CA ASP A 270 -12.48 -11.43 5.59
C ASP A 270 -11.18 -11.51 6.38
N ASP A 271 -10.69 -12.71 6.62
CA ASP A 271 -9.40 -12.93 7.25
C ASP A 271 -8.23 -12.76 6.27
N PHE A 272 -8.50 -12.74 4.96
CA PHE A 272 -7.46 -12.71 3.92
C PHE A 272 -7.41 -11.38 3.15
N ALA A 273 -6.23 -11.05 2.61
CA ALA A 273 -6.03 -9.95 1.67
C ALA A 273 -4.69 -10.14 0.94
N GLY A 274 -4.26 -9.15 0.14
CA GLY A 274 -3.00 -9.23 -0.60
C GLY A 274 -1.73 -9.44 0.24
N HIS A 275 -1.75 -9.17 1.56
CA HIS A 275 -0.62 -9.47 2.45
C HIS A 275 -0.57 -10.94 2.90
N SER A 276 -1.65 -11.70 2.73
CA SER A 276 -1.73 -13.11 3.10
C SER A 276 -0.73 -13.96 2.33
N LEU A 277 -0.39 -13.59 1.08
CA LEU A 277 0.61 -14.28 0.26
C LEU A 277 2.01 -14.21 0.89
N ARG A 278 2.52 -12.98 1.12
CA ARG A 278 3.83 -12.77 1.74
C ARG A 278 3.92 -13.35 3.16
N ARG A 279 2.85 -13.21 3.97
CA ARG A 279 2.80 -13.81 5.32
C ARG A 279 2.81 -15.33 5.23
N GLY A 280 2.03 -15.88 4.29
CA GLY A 280 1.96 -17.29 3.97
C GLY A 280 3.31 -17.93 3.73
N PHE A 281 4.08 -17.34 2.81
CA PHE A 281 5.42 -17.80 2.50
C PHE A 281 6.33 -17.77 3.72
N ALA A 282 6.36 -16.65 4.46
CA ALA A 282 7.19 -16.52 5.66
C ALA A 282 6.81 -17.51 6.76
N THR A 283 5.52 -17.83 6.92
CA THR A 283 5.05 -18.84 7.87
C THR A 283 5.40 -20.25 7.42
N SER A 284 5.22 -20.56 6.13
CA SER A 284 5.51 -21.90 5.58
C SER A 284 7.01 -22.21 5.60
N ALA A 285 7.87 -21.20 5.40
CA ALA A 285 9.33 -21.35 5.48
C ALA A 285 9.86 -21.51 6.92
N ALA A 286 9.04 -21.24 7.93
CA ALA A 286 9.42 -21.36 9.35
C ALA A 286 8.95 -22.69 9.98
N GLN A 287 8.22 -23.51 9.23
CA GLN A 287 7.76 -24.86 9.63
C GLN A 287 8.74 -25.92 9.13
#